data_AF-A0A0L0G0P4-F1
#
_entry.id   AF-A0A0L0G0P4-F1
#
_cell.length_a   1.000
_cell.length_b   1.000
_cell.length_c   1.000
_cell.angle_alpha   90.00
_cell.angle_beta   90.00
_cell.angle_gamma   90.00
#
_symmetry.space_group_name_H-M   'P 1'
#
loop_
_entity.id
_entity.type
_entity.pdbx_description
1 polymer ?
#
loop_
_entity_poly.entity_id
_entity_poly.type
_entity_poly.pdbx_seq_one_letter_code
_entity_poly.pdbx_strand_id
1 'polypeptide(L)'
;MTQTNEVSNHGLPRNGTDTASVAAWQESVLAMTNYLPTACHTCKQYSMKLSRCSGCKIYSYCTSDHQVAHWAEHKTFCKGIQFLQKHNLVPLADVPLIDVAETPVDPHTQSRTGNSPHESQGEASPPPRTEAEWCALRFKLAGAMEVYLKRPLLLHEHQACMFMNHCENCLRTYAHKVEANSDSTPPGARADLRSLTKCAECESVSYCSDSCRETSSSHHQRWCSEYVLLMELERVVAEKGLPPPWIPDLLVEKSEGPFVLPTNFEEYLQTREFPAGIFTPSLLTLSHVYSSQAMTYPLTILWALQRLASVANKADALVEPYQPTKSSLVLHLVGANAHSEALHSVKYEELLHLLPTVTSLTVVLIGPHAPTWTDSDDTECDMCDSCLSRSRHFRLRYRRMEYNKFIESEGTVEFGKPDIIVAYNCGFHEYTGKEEDSWNRAMPYMLKKDVPLIATSYTKSESVADTEYIQAHGGHVSVASEKNPFFGRQPFRDWKRDDDCDFYYYNNYVAVFSGDN
;
A
#
# COMPACT_ATOMS: atom_id res chain seq x y z
N MET A 1 34.76 5.69 -24.37
CA MET A 1 33.76 5.70 -25.45
C MET A 1 32.82 4.54 -25.20
N THR A 2 31.83 4.75 -24.34
CA THR A 2 30.82 3.77 -23.96
C THR A 2 29.54 4.17 -24.66
N GLN A 3 29.09 3.31 -25.58
CA GLN A 3 27.87 3.48 -26.35
C GLN A 3 26.66 3.61 -25.42
N THR A 4 26.02 4.76 -25.47
CA THR A 4 24.66 4.97 -25.00
C THR A 4 23.72 4.20 -25.93
N ASN A 5 23.24 3.04 -25.50
CA ASN A 5 22.11 2.39 -26.16
C ASN A 5 20.87 3.26 -25.89
N GLU A 6 20.45 4.01 -26.90
CA GLU A 6 19.12 4.62 -26.95
C GLU A 6 18.09 3.49 -26.98
N VAL A 7 17.45 3.27 -25.82
CA VAL A 7 16.22 2.47 -25.73
C VAL A 7 15.10 3.37 -26.25
N SER A 8 14.39 2.91 -27.27
CA SER A 8 13.25 3.63 -27.83
C SER A 8 12.18 3.88 -26.75
N ASN A 9 11.72 5.14 -26.68
CA ASN A 9 10.81 5.72 -25.68
C ASN A 9 9.36 5.17 -25.68
N HIS A 10 9.11 3.92 -26.09
CA HIS A 10 7.76 3.37 -26.25
C HIS A 10 7.03 2.98 -24.94
N GLY A 11 7.41 3.55 -23.80
CA GLY A 11 6.76 3.26 -22.51
C GLY A 11 6.86 4.36 -21.45
N LEU A 12 7.38 5.55 -21.78
CA LEU A 12 7.28 6.70 -20.87
C LEU A 12 5.86 7.26 -20.89
N PRO A 13 5.40 7.93 -19.80
CA PRO A 13 4.23 8.79 -19.90
C PRO A 13 4.43 9.73 -21.09
N ARG A 14 3.53 9.64 -22.08
CA ARG A 14 3.59 10.43 -23.32
C ARG A 14 3.62 11.94 -23.04
N ASN A 15 3.12 12.34 -21.86
CA ASN A 15 3.32 13.65 -21.25
C ASN A 15 4.41 13.65 -20.17
N GLY A 16 5.52 14.33 -20.45
CA GLY A 16 6.29 15.03 -19.42
C GLY A 16 7.77 14.70 -19.37
N THR A 17 8.56 15.38 -20.21
CA THR A 17 9.96 15.71 -19.90
C THR A 17 10.08 16.84 -18.88
N ASP A 18 8.98 17.28 -18.27
CA ASP A 18 8.96 18.37 -17.29
C ASP A 18 9.28 17.87 -15.88
N THR A 19 10.02 18.67 -15.13
CA THR A 19 10.52 18.37 -13.79
C THR A 19 9.41 18.01 -12.78
N ALA A 20 8.21 18.53 -12.96
CA ALA A 20 7.05 18.24 -12.12
C ALA A 20 6.49 16.81 -12.30
N SER A 21 6.47 16.28 -13.54
CA SER A 21 6.04 14.89 -13.78
C SER A 21 7.06 13.88 -13.25
N VAL A 22 8.35 14.21 -13.33
CA VAL A 22 9.43 13.39 -12.74
C VAL A 22 9.35 13.38 -11.22
N ALA A 23 9.09 14.53 -10.58
CA ALA A 23 8.91 14.60 -9.12
C ALA A 23 7.66 13.84 -8.65
N ALA A 24 6.53 14.00 -9.35
CA ALA A 24 5.31 13.23 -9.09
C ALA A 24 5.55 11.72 -9.21
N TRP A 25 6.25 11.31 -10.27
CA TRP A 25 6.64 9.93 -10.47
C TRP A 25 7.57 9.43 -9.36
N GLN A 26 8.56 10.24 -8.92
CA GLN A 26 9.43 9.91 -7.79
C GLN A 26 8.69 9.75 -6.46
N GLU A 27 7.68 10.58 -6.16
CA GLU A 27 6.85 10.41 -4.97
C GLU A 27 5.95 9.17 -5.06
N SER A 28 5.39 8.89 -6.24
CA SER A 28 4.69 7.63 -6.50
C SER A 28 5.61 6.41 -6.38
N VAL A 29 6.87 6.52 -6.82
CA VAL A 29 7.89 5.48 -6.62
C VAL A 29 8.07 5.21 -5.14
N LEU A 30 8.23 6.26 -4.32
CA LEU A 30 8.37 6.13 -2.88
C LEU A 30 7.14 5.49 -2.25
N ALA A 31 5.93 5.87 -2.66
CA ALA A 31 4.66 5.27 -2.22
C ALA A 31 4.57 3.75 -2.54
N MET A 32 5.28 3.28 -3.57
CA MET A 32 5.32 1.88 -3.97
C MET A 32 6.47 1.08 -3.33
N THR A 33 7.41 1.73 -2.64
CA THR A 33 8.54 1.06 -1.96
C THR A 33 8.22 0.70 -0.52
N ASN A 34 8.81 -0.39 -0.04
CA ASN A 34 8.57 -0.95 1.28
C ASN A 34 9.87 -1.03 2.09
N TYR A 35 9.79 -0.60 3.34
CA TYR A 35 10.89 -0.79 4.29
C TYR A 35 11.10 -2.26 4.66
N LEU A 36 12.20 -2.90 4.25
CA LEU A 36 12.50 -4.28 4.64
C LEU A 36 13.40 -4.33 5.90
N PRO A 37 12.89 -4.67 7.10
CA PRO A 37 13.67 -4.59 8.34
C PRO A 37 14.82 -5.59 8.44
N THR A 38 14.77 -6.65 7.64
CA THR A 38 15.74 -7.75 7.60
C THR A 38 16.65 -7.69 6.37
N ALA A 39 16.56 -6.64 5.54
CA ALA A 39 17.43 -6.40 4.40
C ALA A 39 18.34 -5.18 4.62
N CYS A 40 19.35 -4.99 3.77
CA CYS A 40 20.12 -3.75 3.77
C CYS A 40 19.23 -2.58 3.34
N HIS A 41 19.18 -1.51 4.14
CA HIS A 41 18.35 -0.35 3.81
C HIS A 41 18.74 0.32 2.49
N THR A 42 20.03 0.32 2.16
CA THR A 42 20.58 1.02 0.99
C THR A 42 20.44 0.21 -0.30
N CYS A 43 20.92 -1.05 -0.33
CA CYS A 43 20.87 -1.87 -1.56
C CYS A 43 19.70 -2.85 -1.63
N LYS A 44 18.85 -2.91 -0.60
CA LYS A 44 17.70 -3.83 -0.47
C LYS A 44 18.03 -5.33 -0.56
N GLN A 45 19.30 -5.71 -0.61
CA GLN A 45 19.71 -7.11 -0.61
C GLN A 45 19.71 -7.70 0.79
N TYR A 46 19.30 -8.97 0.87
CA TYR A 46 19.57 -9.82 2.02
C TYR A 46 21.06 -10.15 2.06
N SER A 47 21.66 -9.99 3.24
CA SER A 47 23.03 -10.41 3.51
C SER A 47 23.02 -11.28 4.76
N MET A 48 23.83 -12.33 4.76
CA MET A 48 24.04 -13.12 5.98
C MET A 48 24.70 -12.30 7.11
N LYS A 49 25.32 -11.16 6.78
CA LYS A 49 26.02 -10.30 7.72
C LYS A 49 25.50 -8.87 7.63
N LEU A 50 24.26 -8.67 8.06
CA LEU A 50 23.72 -7.33 8.27
C LEU A 50 24.08 -6.82 9.67
N SER A 51 24.57 -5.59 9.73
CA SER A 51 24.78 -4.86 10.97
C SER A 51 23.65 -3.86 11.16
N ARG A 52 22.94 -3.97 12.30
CA ARG A 52 21.96 -2.96 12.70
C ARG A 52 22.67 -1.68 13.12
N CYS A 53 22.07 -0.52 12.85
CA CYS A 53 22.58 0.76 13.35
C CYS A 53 22.79 0.69 14.87
N SER A 54 23.96 1.09 15.35
CA SER A 54 24.29 1.07 16.78
C SER A 54 23.42 2.01 17.63
N GLY A 55 22.89 3.08 17.03
CA GLY A 55 21.99 4.04 17.69
C GLY A 55 20.56 3.54 17.74
N CYS A 56 19.84 3.58 16.62
CA CYS A 56 18.40 3.32 16.60
C CYS A 56 18.02 1.82 16.61
N LYS A 57 18.93 0.92 16.19
CA LYS A 57 18.68 -0.53 15.99
C LYS A 57 17.57 -0.89 14.99
N ILE A 58 16.95 0.09 14.33
CA ILE A 58 15.89 -0.11 13.35
C ILE A 58 16.48 -0.49 11.99
N TYR A 59 17.31 0.38 11.40
CA TYR A 59 17.92 0.13 10.08
C TYR A 59 19.07 -0.86 10.11
N SER A 60 19.20 -1.65 9.05
CA SER A 60 20.25 -2.66 8.84
C SER A 60 21.08 -2.38 7.60
N TYR A 61 22.38 -2.68 7.62
CA TYR A 61 23.31 -2.45 6.50
C TYR A 61 24.26 -3.63 6.30
N CYS A 62 24.58 -3.94 5.04
CA CYS A 62 25.57 -4.99 4.73
C CYS A 62 27.02 -4.49 4.82
N THR A 63 27.25 -3.17 4.72
CA THR A 63 28.57 -2.54 4.83
C THR A 63 28.49 -1.21 5.59
N SER A 64 29.64 -0.76 6.12
CA SER A 64 29.77 0.59 6.68
C SER A 64 29.48 1.68 5.63
N ASP A 65 29.87 1.45 4.38
CA ASP A 65 29.71 2.42 3.30
C ASP A 65 28.23 2.68 2.99
N HIS A 66 27.41 1.63 2.98
CA HIS A 66 25.96 1.76 2.85
C HIS A 66 25.33 2.51 4.03
N GLN A 67 25.84 2.33 5.25
CA GLN A 67 25.41 3.12 6.40
C GLN A 67 25.81 4.59 6.27
N VAL A 68 27.03 4.88 5.81
CA VAL A 68 27.53 6.24 5.58
C VAL A 68 26.71 6.95 4.51
N ALA A 69 26.40 6.26 3.41
CA ALA A 69 25.57 6.79 2.33
C ALA A 69 24.17 7.23 2.83
N HIS A 70 23.53 6.41 3.67
CA HIS A 70 22.22 6.75 4.25
C HIS A 70 22.31 7.76 5.42
N TRP A 71 23.50 8.02 5.98
CA TRP A 71 23.61 8.78 7.23
C TRP A 71 23.05 10.20 7.15
N ALA A 72 23.17 10.86 6.00
CA ALA A 72 22.66 12.23 5.81
C ALA A 72 21.15 12.33 6.09
N GLU A 73 20.38 11.36 5.58
CA GLU A 73 18.92 11.28 5.76
C GLU A 73 18.56 10.66 7.13
N HIS A 74 19.29 9.63 7.54
CA HIS A 74 19.03 8.87 8.76
C HIS A 74 19.34 9.62 10.07
N LYS A 75 20.34 10.51 10.08
CA LYS A 75 20.93 11.05 11.32
C LYS A 75 19.91 11.67 12.28
N THR A 76 18.96 12.44 11.76
CA THR A 76 17.92 13.11 12.58
C THR A 76 16.95 12.09 13.16
N PHE A 77 16.47 11.16 12.35
CA PHE A 77 15.63 10.04 12.80
C PHE A 77 16.34 9.20 13.88
N CYS A 78 17.60 8.84 13.64
CA CYS A 78 18.41 8.03 14.54
C CYS A 78 18.54 8.66 15.94
N LYS A 79 18.73 9.98 15.99
CA LYS A 79 18.84 10.74 17.24
C LYS A 79 17.50 10.82 17.98
N GLY A 80 16.39 10.95 17.26
CA GLY A 80 15.05 10.91 17.84
C GLY A 80 14.78 9.58 18.52
N ILE A 81 15.03 8.46 17.85
CA ILE A 81 14.86 7.12 18.43
C ILE A 81 15.72 6.96 19.69
N GLN A 82 16.99 7.36 19.65
CA GLN A 82 17.88 7.31 20.82
C GLN A 82 17.37 8.17 21.97
N PHE A 83 16.84 9.36 21.69
CA PHE A 83 16.25 10.23 22.70
C PHE A 83 15.03 9.57 23.36
N LEU A 84 14.10 9.05 22.57
CA LEU A 84 12.90 8.39 23.08
C LEU A 84 13.25 7.16 23.94
N GLN A 85 14.24 6.37 23.52
CA GLN A 85 14.73 5.22 24.28
C GLN A 85 15.42 5.64 25.58
N LYS A 86 16.33 6.62 25.52
CA LYS A 86 17.07 7.12 26.70
C LYS A 86 16.15 7.66 27.79
N HIS A 87 15.04 8.29 27.39
CA HIS A 87 14.07 8.89 28.31
C HIS A 87 12.86 7.99 28.59
N ASN A 88 12.87 6.74 28.10
CA ASN A 88 11.77 5.77 28.25
C ASN A 88 10.39 6.31 27.85
N LEU A 89 10.36 7.18 26.83
CA LEU A 89 9.10 7.74 26.33
C LEU A 89 8.32 6.70 25.53
N VAL A 90 9.05 5.80 24.87
CA VAL A 90 8.53 4.64 24.14
C VAL A 90 9.43 3.42 24.41
N PRO A 91 8.94 2.39 25.14
CA PRO A 91 9.74 1.20 25.48
C PRO A 91 9.84 0.24 24.28
N LEU A 92 10.75 0.54 23.36
CA LEU A 92 11.00 -0.30 22.17
C LEU A 92 11.75 -1.60 22.48
N ALA A 93 12.41 -1.66 23.64
CA ALA A 93 13.06 -2.84 24.18
C ALA A 93 12.52 -3.04 25.59
N ASP A 94 11.97 -4.22 25.92
CA ASP A 94 11.75 -4.57 27.33
C ASP A 94 13.09 -5.04 27.92
N VAL A 95 14.01 -4.08 28.06
CA VAL A 95 15.23 -4.17 28.87
C VAL A 95 15.09 -3.12 29.98
N PRO A 96 15.33 -3.47 31.25
CA PRO A 96 15.25 -2.54 32.37
C PRO A 96 16.11 -1.31 32.10
N LEU A 97 15.59 -0.16 32.52
CA LEU A 97 16.26 1.14 32.43
C LEU A 97 17.70 0.99 32.89
N ILE A 98 18.64 1.42 32.03
CA ILE A 98 20.05 1.58 32.42
C ILE A 98 20.05 2.39 33.72
N ASP A 99 20.69 1.84 34.76
CA ASP A 99 20.88 2.48 36.06
C ASP A 99 21.04 3.98 35.87
N VAL A 100 20.05 4.72 36.36
CA VAL A 100 20.20 6.16 36.56
C VAL A 100 21.36 6.25 37.53
N ALA A 101 22.53 6.62 37.01
CA ALA A 101 23.70 6.86 37.85
C ALA A 101 23.23 7.74 39.01
N GLU A 102 23.22 7.16 40.20
CA GLU A 102 22.71 7.80 41.40
C GLU A 102 23.40 9.15 41.51
N THR A 103 22.60 10.21 41.47
CA THR A 103 23.05 11.53 41.88
C THR A 103 23.70 11.39 43.26
N PRO A 104 24.89 11.96 43.52
CA PRO A 104 25.57 11.76 44.79
C PRO A 104 24.69 12.26 45.94
N VAL A 105 24.22 11.32 46.77
CA VAL A 105 23.48 11.62 48.00
C VAL A 105 24.47 12.04 49.09
N ASP A 106 24.13 13.16 49.73
CA ASP A 106 24.84 13.83 50.81
C ASP A 106 25.17 12.89 52.00
N PRO A 107 26.39 12.89 52.58
CA PRO A 107 26.83 11.85 53.54
C PRO A 107 26.24 11.91 54.96
N HIS A 108 25.20 12.70 55.23
CA HIS A 108 24.73 12.91 56.61
C HIS A 108 23.30 12.46 56.87
N THR A 109 23.08 11.14 56.93
CA THR A 109 22.17 10.54 57.93
C THR A 109 22.32 9.01 57.99
N GLN A 110 22.97 8.53 59.05
CA GLN A 110 22.91 7.12 59.47
C GLN A 110 21.66 6.92 60.33
N SER A 111 20.87 5.85 60.09
CA SER A 111 20.64 4.81 61.11
C SER A 111 19.76 3.65 60.64
N ARG A 112 20.34 2.44 60.77
CA ARG A 112 19.78 1.21 61.37
C ARG A 112 18.78 0.31 60.60
N THR A 113 19.34 -0.87 60.30
CA THR A 113 18.88 -2.24 60.60
C THR A 113 17.74 -2.86 59.79
N GLY A 114 18.09 -3.94 59.07
CA GLY A 114 17.17 -4.97 58.61
C GLY A 114 17.82 -5.90 57.60
N ASN A 115 18.57 -6.90 58.06
CA ASN A 115 18.97 -8.04 57.23
C ASN A 115 17.70 -8.80 56.84
N SER A 116 17.41 -8.88 55.54
CA SER A 116 16.48 -9.84 54.97
C SER A 116 17.20 -10.55 53.82
N PRO A 117 17.13 -11.90 53.71
CA PRO A 117 17.80 -12.62 52.66
C PRO A 117 17.07 -12.32 51.34
N HIS A 118 17.73 -11.61 50.43
CA HIS A 118 17.27 -11.51 49.05
C HIS A 118 17.41 -12.89 48.41
N GLU A 119 16.33 -13.68 48.46
CA GLU A 119 16.09 -14.73 47.49
C GLU A 119 16.08 -14.10 46.10
N SER A 120 17.04 -14.50 45.27
CA SER A 120 17.06 -14.20 43.84
C SER A 120 15.87 -14.90 43.18
N GLN A 121 14.71 -14.25 43.17
CA GLN A 121 13.62 -14.66 42.29
C GLN A 121 14.09 -14.39 40.86
N GLY A 122 14.28 -15.47 40.09
CA GLY A 122 14.55 -15.38 38.65
C GLY A 122 13.43 -14.59 38.00
N GLU A 123 13.76 -13.46 37.38
CA GLU A 123 12.80 -12.66 36.62
C GLU A 123 12.29 -13.50 35.45
N ALA A 124 11.10 -14.05 35.60
CA ALA A 124 10.37 -14.68 34.51
C ALA A 124 10.27 -13.68 33.34
N SER A 125 10.56 -14.14 32.12
CA SER A 125 10.41 -13.30 30.93
C SER A 125 9.00 -12.72 30.87
N PRO A 126 8.84 -11.40 30.60
CA PRO A 126 7.52 -10.80 30.50
C PRO A 126 6.69 -11.49 29.40
N PRO A 127 5.35 -11.56 29.57
CA PRO A 127 4.46 -12.27 28.65
C PRO A 127 4.54 -11.71 27.22
N PRO A 128 4.19 -12.50 26.19
CA PRO A 128 4.06 -12.01 24.81
C PRO A 128 3.15 -10.78 24.74
N ARG A 129 3.44 -9.85 23.83
CA ARG A 129 2.54 -8.73 23.54
C ARG A 129 1.38 -9.22 22.67
N THR A 130 0.21 -8.64 22.87
CA THR A 130 -0.92 -8.76 21.94
C THR A 130 -0.69 -7.86 20.71
N GLU A 131 -1.37 -8.17 19.60
CA GLU A 131 -1.33 -7.33 18.39
C GLU A 131 -1.81 -5.90 18.68
N ALA A 132 -2.86 -5.73 19.49
CA ALA A 132 -3.36 -4.42 19.88
C ALA A 132 -2.30 -3.58 20.65
N GLU A 133 -1.58 -4.19 21.59
CA GLU A 133 -0.48 -3.53 22.31
C GLU A 133 0.67 -3.16 21.36
N TRP A 134 0.97 -4.04 20.39
CA TRP A 134 2.01 -3.81 19.40
C TRP A 134 1.66 -2.68 18.43
N CYS A 135 0.43 -2.65 17.92
CA CYS A 135 -0.12 -1.55 17.13
C CYS A 135 -0.05 -0.22 17.90
N ALA A 136 -0.53 -0.20 19.15
CA ALA A 136 -0.51 1.00 19.98
C ALA A 136 0.92 1.51 20.24
N LEU A 137 1.89 0.61 20.47
CA LEU A 137 3.28 0.98 20.67
C LEU A 137 3.89 1.65 19.43
N ARG A 138 3.66 1.09 18.23
CA ARG A 138 4.18 1.63 16.97
C ARG A 138 3.53 2.96 16.61
N PHE A 139 2.23 3.10 16.86
CA PHE A 139 1.52 4.37 16.70
C PHE A 139 2.08 5.45 17.64
N LYS A 140 2.28 5.11 18.92
CA LYS A 140 2.92 6.00 19.90
C LYS A 140 4.35 6.37 19.49
N LEU A 141 5.11 5.42 18.95
CA LEU A 141 6.46 5.67 18.42
C LEU A 141 6.43 6.72 17.30
N ALA A 142 5.58 6.53 16.31
CA ALA A 142 5.48 7.46 15.17
C ALA A 142 5.09 8.87 15.64
N GLY A 143 4.04 9.00 16.45
CA GLY A 143 3.61 10.30 16.97
C GLY A 143 4.68 10.98 17.84
N ALA A 144 5.37 10.23 18.69
CA ALA A 144 6.46 10.78 19.50
C ALA A 144 7.65 11.25 18.64
N MET A 145 7.93 10.55 17.54
CA MET A 145 8.95 10.94 16.58
C MET A 145 8.57 12.22 15.82
N GLU A 146 7.32 12.38 15.40
CA GLU A 146 6.84 13.62 14.76
C GLU A 146 6.96 14.83 15.70
N VAL A 147 6.60 14.66 16.97
CA VAL A 147 6.78 15.70 17.99
C VAL A 147 8.26 16.06 18.17
N TYR A 148 9.15 15.06 18.23
CA TYR A 148 10.58 15.28 18.36
C TYR A 148 11.17 16.00 17.15
N LEU A 149 10.80 15.57 15.94
CA LEU A 149 11.29 16.11 14.68
C LEU A 149 10.65 17.45 14.30
N LYS A 150 9.50 17.78 14.90
CA LYS A 150 8.68 18.96 14.60
C LYS A 150 8.24 19.03 13.13
N ARG A 151 8.00 17.85 12.55
CA ARG A 151 7.47 17.66 11.20
C ARG A 151 6.80 16.28 11.11
N PRO A 152 5.89 16.07 10.15
CA PRO A 152 5.45 14.73 9.80
C PRO A 152 6.63 13.82 9.44
N LEU A 153 6.48 12.53 9.70
CA LEU A 153 7.47 11.54 9.28
C LEU A 153 7.49 11.43 7.75
N LEU A 154 8.68 11.29 7.19
CA LEU A 154 8.81 10.86 5.80
C LEU A 154 8.28 9.44 5.67
N LEU A 155 7.77 9.06 4.50
CA LEU A 155 7.16 7.74 4.29
C LEU A 155 8.07 6.58 4.75
N HIS A 156 9.36 6.63 4.40
CA HIS A 156 10.32 5.59 4.81
C HIS A 156 10.61 5.59 6.33
N GLU A 157 10.49 6.73 7.01
CA GLU A 157 10.63 6.83 8.47
C GLU A 157 9.37 6.26 9.15
N HIS A 158 8.19 6.58 8.63
CA HIS A 158 6.93 6.03 9.08
C HIS A 158 6.90 4.50 8.93
N GLN A 159 7.25 3.98 7.75
CA GLN A 159 7.37 2.55 7.53
C GLN A 159 8.42 1.90 8.45
N ALA A 160 9.52 2.58 8.75
CA ALA A 160 10.54 2.08 9.68
C ALA A 160 10.01 1.96 11.12
N CYS A 161 9.12 2.85 11.54
CA CYS A 161 8.39 2.74 12.82
C CYS A 161 7.34 1.61 12.77
N MET A 162 6.60 1.46 11.67
CA MET A 162 5.51 0.49 11.56
C MET A 162 5.97 -0.94 11.33
N PHE A 163 7.10 -1.15 10.67
CA PHE A 163 7.57 -2.48 10.26
C PHE A 163 8.96 -2.80 10.83
N MET A 164 9.20 -2.46 12.10
CA MET A 164 10.42 -2.83 12.81
C MET A 164 10.61 -4.35 12.84
N ASN A 165 11.86 -4.81 12.86
CA ASN A 165 12.14 -6.25 13.01
C ASN A 165 11.66 -6.75 14.38
N HIS A 166 10.81 -7.77 14.40
CA HIS A 166 10.26 -8.37 15.60
C HIS A 166 10.06 -9.88 15.43
N CYS A 167 9.87 -10.57 16.55
CA CYS A 167 9.41 -11.96 16.56
C CYS A 167 7.94 -12.00 16.14
N GLU A 168 7.63 -12.79 15.11
CA GLU A 168 6.28 -12.97 14.56
C GLU A 168 5.23 -13.35 15.60
N ASN A 169 5.62 -14.16 16.59
CA ASN A 169 4.69 -14.68 17.58
C ASN A 169 4.58 -13.81 18.84
N CYS A 170 5.71 -13.32 19.38
CA CYS A 170 5.69 -12.58 20.66
C CYS A 170 5.79 -11.07 20.51
N LEU A 171 5.95 -10.57 19.28
CA LEU A 171 6.00 -9.16 18.89
C LEU A 171 7.11 -8.35 19.60
N ARG A 172 8.18 -9.06 20.01
CA ARG A 172 9.38 -8.47 20.63
C ARG A 172 10.45 -8.23 19.58
N THR A 173 11.18 -7.12 19.69
CA THR A 173 12.22 -6.70 18.74
C THR A 173 13.59 -7.37 18.95
N TYR A 174 13.67 -8.27 19.94
CA TYR A 174 14.87 -9.00 20.37
C TYR A 174 14.51 -10.42 20.82
N ALA A 175 15.47 -11.35 20.80
CA ALA A 175 15.21 -12.71 21.27
C ALA A 175 15.23 -12.81 22.80
N HIS A 176 14.43 -13.73 23.35
CA HIS A 176 14.44 -14.04 24.78
C HIS A 176 15.82 -14.53 25.23
N LYS A 177 16.20 -14.21 26.48
CA LYS A 177 17.21 -15.00 27.19
C LYS A 177 16.65 -16.42 27.31
N VAL A 178 17.31 -17.38 26.68
CA VAL A 178 17.25 -18.77 27.16
C VAL A 178 18.18 -18.80 28.36
N GLU A 179 17.69 -19.16 29.54
CA GLU A 179 18.57 -19.44 30.68
C GLU A 179 19.64 -20.44 30.22
N ALA A 180 20.89 -19.97 30.19
CA ALA A 180 22.00 -20.85 29.90
C ALA A 180 22.16 -21.78 31.11
N ASN A 181 21.59 -22.98 31.03
CA ASN A 181 22.07 -24.09 31.84
C ASN A 181 23.48 -24.46 31.34
N SER A 182 24.50 -23.74 31.81
CA SER A 182 25.87 -24.26 32.02
C SER A 182 26.76 -23.22 32.71
N ASP A 183 27.44 -23.66 33.75
CA ASP A 183 28.35 -22.95 34.67
C ASP A 183 29.62 -22.33 34.03
N SER A 184 29.52 -21.54 32.95
CA SER A 184 30.72 -21.00 32.30
C SER A 184 30.63 -19.57 31.77
N THR A 185 29.66 -18.77 32.19
CA THR A 185 29.62 -17.35 31.78
C THR A 185 30.24 -16.45 32.87
N PRO A 186 31.33 -15.70 32.59
CA PRO A 186 31.95 -14.85 33.61
C PRO A 186 31.05 -13.65 33.98
N PRO A 187 31.06 -13.21 35.24
CA PRO A 187 30.27 -12.06 35.67
C PRO A 187 30.87 -10.80 35.06
N GLY A 188 30.10 -10.14 34.17
CA GLY A 188 30.52 -8.94 33.44
C GLY A 188 30.32 -9.00 31.91
N ALA A 189 29.85 -10.12 31.36
CA ALA A 189 29.45 -10.17 29.96
C ALA A 189 28.17 -9.34 29.73
N ARG A 190 28.29 -8.28 28.90
CA ARG A 190 27.16 -7.49 28.38
C ARG A 190 26.04 -8.44 27.91
N ALA A 191 24.80 -8.07 28.19
CA ALA A 191 23.61 -8.78 27.73
C ALA A 191 23.64 -8.94 26.19
N ASP A 192 24.14 -10.08 25.72
CA ASP A 192 24.08 -10.44 24.31
C ASP A 192 22.67 -10.99 24.04
N LEU A 193 21.75 -10.07 23.75
CA LEU A 193 20.43 -10.37 23.23
C LEU A 193 20.63 -11.19 21.95
N ARG A 194 20.28 -12.48 21.96
CA ARG A 194 20.40 -13.31 20.74
C ARG A 194 19.67 -12.59 19.59
N SER A 195 20.30 -12.56 18.42
CA SER A 195 19.67 -12.06 17.20
C SER A 195 18.47 -12.94 16.86
N LEU A 196 17.34 -12.35 16.46
CA LEU A 196 16.19 -13.11 15.96
C LEU A 196 16.62 -13.99 14.78
N THR A 197 16.12 -15.22 14.73
CA THR A 197 16.32 -16.13 13.59
C THR A 197 15.28 -15.85 12.52
N LYS A 198 15.70 -15.77 11.26
CA LYS A 198 14.81 -15.51 10.13
C LYS A 198 14.11 -16.79 9.66
N CYS A 199 12.96 -16.65 9.00
CA CYS A 199 12.43 -17.68 8.12
C CYS A 199 13.44 -17.97 7.00
N ALA A 200 13.63 -19.25 6.66
CA ALA A 200 14.59 -19.68 5.64
C ALA A 200 14.10 -19.43 4.21
N GLU A 201 12.79 -19.27 4.02
CA GLU A 201 12.19 -19.05 2.70
C GLU A 201 12.10 -17.56 2.38
N CYS A 202 11.36 -16.77 3.17
CA CYS A 202 11.12 -15.36 2.86
C CYS A 202 12.18 -14.39 3.40
N GLU A 203 13.00 -14.81 4.35
CA GLU A 203 13.97 -13.99 5.11
C GLU A 203 13.42 -12.69 5.77
N SER A 204 12.11 -12.45 5.65
CA SER A 204 11.44 -11.22 6.06
C SER A 204 10.90 -11.34 7.49
N VAL A 205 10.35 -12.50 7.81
CA VAL A 205 9.77 -12.82 9.12
C VAL A 205 10.84 -13.39 10.04
N SER A 206 10.81 -12.99 11.31
CA SER A 206 11.82 -13.33 12.30
C SER A 206 11.20 -13.95 13.55
N TYR A 207 11.98 -14.74 14.28
CA TYR A 207 11.55 -15.51 15.45
C TYR A 207 12.60 -15.44 16.55
N CYS A 208 12.17 -15.33 17.80
CA CYS A 208 13.06 -15.38 18.95
C CYS A 208 13.47 -16.80 19.37
N SER A 209 12.68 -17.81 18.98
CA SER A 209 12.88 -19.23 19.32
C SER A 209 12.10 -20.13 18.37
N ASP A 210 12.46 -21.41 18.31
CA ASP A 210 11.73 -22.41 17.51
C ASP A 210 10.30 -22.60 18.01
N SER A 211 10.07 -22.53 19.32
CA SER A 211 8.70 -22.57 19.89
C SER A 211 7.80 -21.43 19.39
N CYS A 212 8.33 -20.20 19.30
CA CYS A 212 7.60 -19.09 18.71
C CYS A 212 7.34 -19.30 17.20
N ARG A 213 8.31 -19.89 16.48
CA ARG A 213 8.13 -20.24 15.07
C ARG A 213 7.02 -21.26 14.86
N GLU A 214 6.99 -22.31 15.67
CA GLU A 214 5.96 -23.35 15.61
C GLU A 214 4.57 -22.80 15.92
N THR A 215 4.45 -21.91 16.91
CA THR A 215 3.18 -21.34 17.35
C THR A 215 2.52 -20.49 16.26
N SER A 216 3.29 -19.66 15.54
CA SER A 216 2.77 -18.80 14.46
C SER A 216 2.96 -19.41 13.06
N SER A 217 3.31 -20.69 12.95
CA SER A 217 3.64 -21.34 11.68
C SER A 217 2.46 -21.33 10.70
N SER A 218 1.24 -21.63 11.17
CA SER A 218 0.04 -21.67 10.31
C SER A 218 -0.31 -20.30 9.72
N HIS A 219 -0.17 -19.23 10.51
CA HIS A 219 -0.35 -17.86 10.06
C HIS A 219 0.72 -17.49 9.04
N HIS A 220 2.00 -17.66 9.40
CA HIS A 220 3.11 -17.29 8.55
C HIS A 220 3.11 -18.03 7.21
N GLN A 221 2.82 -19.34 7.21
CA GLN A 221 2.80 -20.15 6.00
C GLN A 221 1.77 -19.66 4.97
N ARG A 222 0.68 -19.02 5.43
CA ARG A 222 -0.33 -18.39 4.54
C ARG A 222 0.23 -17.21 3.75
N TRP A 223 1.24 -16.52 4.29
CA TRP A 223 1.75 -15.24 3.78
C TRP A 223 3.24 -15.29 3.38
N CYS A 224 3.92 -16.41 3.57
CA CYS A 224 5.36 -16.54 3.32
C CYS A 224 5.72 -16.20 1.87
N SER A 225 4.91 -16.66 0.90
CA SER A 225 5.07 -16.36 -0.53
C SER A 225 4.94 -14.88 -0.85
N GLU A 226 4.08 -14.16 -0.16
CA GLU A 226 3.81 -12.75 -0.33
C GLU A 226 4.98 -11.91 0.18
N TYR A 227 5.62 -12.35 1.28
CA TYR A 227 6.89 -11.77 1.72
C TYR A 227 8.03 -12.03 0.72
N VAL A 228 8.09 -13.23 0.11
CA VAL A 228 9.06 -13.52 -0.97
C VAL A 228 8.83 -12.57 -2.14
N LEU A 229 7.58 -12.43 -2.59
CA LEU A 229 7.22 -11.54 -3.69
C LEU A 229 7.57 -10.08 -3.37
N LEU A 230 7.20 -9.60 -2.17
CA LEU A 230 7.55 -8.25 -1.72
C LEU A 230 9.06 -8.01 -1.78
N MET A 231 9.85 -8.95 -1.28
CA MET A 231 11.31 -8.89 -1.34
C MET A 231 11.80 -8.77 -2.79
N GLU A 232 11.30 -9.62 -3.68
CA GLU A 232 11.73 -9.65 -5.07
C GLU A 232 11.42 -8.34 -5.79
N LEU A 233 10.25 -7.77 -5.54
CA LEU A 233 9.85 -6.45 -6.04
C LEU A 233 10.85 -5.38 -5.57
N GLU A 234 11.07 -5.25 -4.26
CA GLU A 234 12.00 -4.24 -3.71
C GLU A 234 13.43 -4.38 -4.23
N ARG A 235 13.91 -5.62 -4.41
CA ARG A 235 15.24 -5.89 -4.97
C ARG A 235 15.33 -5.41 -6.42
N VAL A 236 14.33 -5.72 -7.24
CA VAL A 236 14.33 -5.31 -8.65
C VAL A 236 14.24 -3.79 -8.78
N VAL A 237 13.43 -3.13 -7.95
CA VAL A 237 13.39 -1.66 -7.91
C VAL A 237 14.74 -1.07 -7.52
N ALA A 238 15.41 -1.64 -6.53
CA ALA A 238 16.73 -1.16 -6.12
C ALA A 238 17.81 -1.35 -7.20
N GLU A 239 17.75 -2.45 -7.96
CA GLU A 239 18.76 -2.79 -8.98
C GLU A 239 18.50 -2.14 -10.35
N LYS A 240 17.24 -2.00 -10.74
CA LYS A 240 16.82 -1.61 -12.09
C LYS A 240 16.03 -0.30 -12.13
N GLY A 241 15.64 0.23 -10.99
CA GLY A 241 14.60 1.26 -10.90
C GLY A 241 13.20 0.66 -11.08
N LEU A 242 12.17 1.48 -10.92
CA LEU A 242 10.81 1.03 -11.23
C LEU A 242 10.69 0.79 -12.74
N PRO A 243 10.05 -0.32 -13.15
CA PRO A 243 9.68 -0.47 -14.54
C PRO A 243 8.68 0.64 -14.92
N PRO A 244 8.76 1.17 -16.15
CA PRO A 244 7.73 2.07 -16.63
C PRO A 244 6.36 1.38 -16.57
N PRO A 245 5.27 2.13 -16.33
CA PRO A 245 3.93 1.56 -16.40
C PRO A 245 3.68 0.98 -17.78
N TRP A 246 3.27 -0.29 -17.83
CA TRP A 246 2.79 -0.87 -19.07
C TRP A 246 1.29 -0.62 -19.21
N ILE A 247 0.96 0.09 -20.29
CA ILE A 247 -0.40 0.32 -20.73
C ILE A 247 -0.57 -0.47 -22.02
N PRO A 248 -1.49 -1.44 -22.09
CA PRO A 248 -1.57 -2.32 -23.24
C PRO A 248 -2.21 -1.63 -24.44
N ASP A 249 -1.41 -1.31 -25.46
CA ASP A 249 -1.89 -0.68 -26.69
C ASP A 249 -2.37 -1.71 -27.75
N LEU A 250 -2.00 -2.99 -27.59
CA LEU A 250 -2.20 -4.04 -28.60
C LEU A 250 -2.79 -5.33 -28.00
N LEU A 251 -3.83 -5.83 -28.67
CA LEU A 251 -4.43 -7.15 -28.44
C LEU A 251 -3.72 -8.19 -29.30
N VAL A 252 -3.36 -9.34 -28.71
CA VAL A 252 -2.73 -10.49 -29.41
C VAL A 252 -3.64 -11.02 -30.52
N GLU A 253 -4.96 -11.02 -30.29
CA GLU A 253 -5.95 -11.31 -31.32
C GLU A 253 -6.98 -10.16 -31.37
N LYS A 254 -7.11 -9.50 -32.52
CA LYS A 254 -8.24 -8.61 -32.80
C LYS A 254 -9.45 -9.49 -33.08
N SER A 255 -10.24 -9.82 -32.06
CA SER A 255 -11.52 -10.50 -32.31
C SER A 255 -12.45 -9.53 -33.05
N GLU A 256 -13.13 -10.01 -34.10
CA GLU A 256 -14.13 -9.24 -34.85
C GLU A 256 -15.47 -9.12 -34.08
N GLY A 257 -15.49 -9.42 -32.78
CA GLY A 257 -16.66 -9.41 -31.91
C GLY A 257 -16.49 -8.53 -30.66
N PRO A 258 -17.53 -8.37 -29.84
CA PRO A 258 -17.42 -7.67 -28.56
C PRO A 258 -16.39 -8.38 -27.68
N PHE A 259 -15.42 -7.64 -27.16
CA PHE A 259 -14.43 -8.21 -26.26
C PHE A 259 -15.12 -8.68 -24.98
N VAL A 260 -14.93 -9.95 -24.64
CA VAL A 260 -15.38 -10.50 -23.37
C VAL A 260 -14.21 -10.38 -22.41
N LEU A 261 -14.41 -9.67 -21.31
CA LEU A 261 -13.39 -9.58 -20.27
C LEU A 261 -13.05 -10.99 -19.78
N PRO A 262 -11.75 -11.35 -19.71
CA PRO A 262 -11.33 -12.64 -19.18
C PRO A 262 -11.72 -12.84 -17.71
N THR A 263 -11.52 -14.04 -17.19
CA THR A 263 -12.02 -14.39 -15.85
C THR A 263 -11.18 -13.77 -14.74
N ASN A 264 -9.91 -13.49 -15.02
CA ASN A 264 -8.93 -12.96 -14.07
C ASN A 264 -7.79 -12.25 -14.79
N PHE A 265 -6.94 -11.60 -13.99
CA PHE A 265 -5.81 -10.84 -14.49
C PHE A 265 -4.79 -11.70 -15.27
N GLU A 266 -4.59 -12.98 -14.95
CA GLU A 266 -3.66 -13.86 -15.67
C GLU A 266 -4.10 -14.08 -17.13
N GLU A 267 -5.38 -14.40 -17.31
CA GLU A 267 -5.97 -14.57 -18.63
C GLU A 267 -6.00 -13.26 -19.40
N TYR A 268 -6.27 -12.13 -18.72
CA TYR A 268 -6.18 -10.81 -19.33
C TYR A 268 -4.79 -10.52 -19.90
N LEU A 269 -3.72 -10.82 -19.16
CA LEU A 269 -2.37 -10.61 -19.65
C LEU A 269 -2.04 -11.45 -20.89
N GLN A 270 -2.64 -12.64 -21.04
CA GLN A 270 -2.48 -13.47 -22.24
C GLN A 270 -3.14 -12.85 -23.48
N THR A 271 -4.12 -11.95 -23.30
CA THR A 271 -4.75 -11.23 -24.42
C THR A 271 -3.90 -10.07 -24.96
N ARG A 272 -2.76 -9.77 -24.32
CA ARG A 272 -1.97 -8.56 -24.59
C ARG A 272 -0.57 -8.83 -25.06
N GLU A 273 -0.12 -7.97 -25.96
CA GLU A 273 1.27 -7.97 -26.39
C GLU A 273 2.12 -7.13 -25.43
N PHE A 274 3.15 -7.75 -24.88
CA PHE A 274 4.13 -7.08 -24.05
C PHE A 274 5.26 -6.52 -24.93
N PRO A 275 5.69 -5.26 -24.71
CA PRO A 275 6.80 -4.67 -25.42
C PRO A 275 8.06 -5.54 -25.30
N ALA A 276 8.64 -5.91 -26.45
CA ALA A 276 9.88 -6.67 -26.47
C ALA A 276 11.02 -5.87 -25.79
N GLY A 277 11.76 -6.51 -24.89
CA GLY A 277 12.94 -5.93 -24.25
C GLY A 277 12.70 -5.12 -22.98
N ILE A 278 11.46 -4.74 -22.65
CA ILE A 278 11.13 -4.14 -21.34
C ILE A 278 10.99 -5.23 -20.28
N PHE A 279 10.45 -6.38 -20.66
CA PHE A 279 10.19 -7.50 -19.77
C PHE A 279 11.01 -8.72 -20.17
N THR A 280 12.08 -8.99 -19.42
CA THR A 280 12.84 -10.24 -19.58
C THR A 280 12.02 -11.41 -19.03
N PRO A 281 12.20 -12.65 -19.54
CA PRO A 281 11.51 -13.82 -18.98
C PRO A 281 11.73 -13.99 -17.47
N SER A 282 12.89 -13.57 -16.96
CA SER A 282 13.23 -13.58 -15.53
C SER A 282 12.51 -12.53 -14.68
N LEU A 283 11.91 -11.49 -15.29
CA LEU A 283 11.19 -10.41 -14.61
C LEU A 283 9.70 -10.39 -14.94
N LEU A 284 9.22 -11.34 -15.75
CA LEU A 284 7.85 -11.36 -16.26
C LEU A 284 6.82 -11.33 -15.12
N THR A 285 7.01 -12.14 -14.09
CA THR A 285 6.11 -12.17 -12.92
C THR A 285 6.03 -10.81 -12.21
N LEU A 286 7.16 -10.16 -11.98
CA LEU A 286 7.19 -8.85 -11.31
C LEU A 286 6.57 -7.76 -12.19
N SER A 287 6.78 -7.87 -13.49
CA SER A 287 6.19 -6.99 -14.50
C SER A 287 4.68 -7.11 -14.51
N HIS A 288 4.14 -8.33 -14.47
CA HIS A 288 2.70 -8.58 -14.34
C HIS A 288 2.14 -7.97 -13.05
N VAL A 289 2.87 -8.05 -11.94
CA VAL A 289 2.47 -7.44 -10.66
C VAL A 289 2.40 -5.92 -10.77
N TYR A 290 3.42 -5.25 -11.32
CA TYR A 290 3.38 -3.79 -11.51
C TYR A 290 2.30 -3.36 -12.50
N SER A 291 2.14 -4.07 -13.62
CA SER A 291 1.07 -3.83 -14.59
C SER A 291 -0.31 -3.94 -13.95
N SER A 292 -0.49 -4.88 -13.02
CA SER A 292 -1.76 -5.00 -12.29
C SER A 292 -2.10 -3.81 -11.41
N GLN A 293 -1.10 -3.09 -10.90
CA GLN A 293 -1.34 -1.86 -10.15
C GLN A 293 -1.94 -0.76 -11.01
N ALA A 294 -1.55 -0.66 -12.28
CA ALA A 294 -2.15 0.31 -13.19
C ALA A 294 -3.49 -0.18 -13.75
N MET A 295 -3.58 -1.43 -14.17
CA MET A 295 -4.76 -1.93 -14.87
C MET A 295 -5.92 -2.29 -13.96
N THR A 296 -5.69 -2.45 -12.64
CA THR A 296 -6.79 -2.70 -11.71
C THR A 296 -7.90 -1.64 -11.80
N TYR A 297 -7.59 -0.37 -12.07
CA TYR A 297 -8.60 0.69 -12.16
C TYR A 297 -9.60 0.45 -13.32
N PRO A 298 -9.18 0.47 -14.61
CA PRO A 298 -10.11 0.27 -15.72
C PRO A 298 -10.75 -1.13 -15.71
N LEU A 299 -10.00 -2.18 -15.36
CA LEU A 299 -10.52 -3.55 -15.40
C LEU A 299 -11.57 -3.81 -14.30
N THR A 300 -11.42 -3.19 -13.12
CA THR A 300 -12.44 -3.28 -12.07
C THR A 300 -13.76 -2.62 -12.51
N ILE A 301 -13.70 -1.50 -13.23
CA ILE A 301 -14.90 -0.85 -13.77
C ILE A 301 -15.60 -1.81 -14.73
N LEU A 302 -14.88 -2.38 -15.70
CA LEU A 302 -15.46 -3.29 -16.69
C LEU A 302 -16.06 -4.52 -16.04
N TRP A 303 -15.33 -5.12 -15.11
CA TRP A 303 -15.79 -6.30 -14.40
C TRP A 303 -17.07 -5.99 -13.61
N ALA A 304 -17.12 -4.87 -12.89
CA ALA A 304 -18.30 -4.47 -12.12
C ALA A 304 -19.52 -4.21 -13.03
N LEU A 305 -19.31 -3.61 -14.20
CA LEU A 305 -20.38 -3.39 -15.19
C LEU A 305 -20.91 -4.69 -15.79
N GLN A 306 -20.03 -5.65 -16.08
CA GLN A 306 -20.47 -6.97 -16.53
C GLN A 306 -21.24 -7.72 -15.45
N ARG A 307 -20.78 -7.66 -14.19
CA ARG A 307 -21.51 -8.26 -13.06
C ARG A 307 -22.88 -7.64 -12.88
N LEU A 308 -22.98 -6.31 -12.99
CA LEU A 308 -24.25 -5.60 -12.96
C LEU A 308 -25.20 -6.06 -14.10
N ALA A 309 -24.67 -6.22 -15.32
CA ALA A 309 -25.44 -6.71 -16.46
C ALA A 309 -25.93 -8.16 -16.28
N SER A 310 -25.08 -9.06 -15.76
CA SER A 310 -25.46 -10.44 -15.45
C SER A 310 -26.59 -10.52 -14.41
N VAL A 311 -26.49 -9.75 -13.33
CA VAL A 311 -27.52 -9.71 -12.28
C VAL A 311 -28.84 -9.17 -12.83
N ALA A 312 -28.80 -8.10 -13.63
CA ALA A 312 -30.00 -7.54 -14.26
C ALA A 312 -30.70 -8.54 -15.20
N ASN A 313 -29.92 -9.36 -15.91
CA ASN A 313 -30.43 -10.38 -16.84
C ASN A 313 -30.76 -11.73 -16.17
N LYS A 314 -30.61 -11.86 -14.85
CA LYS A 314 -30.79 -13.12 -14.09
C LYS A 314 -29.94 -14.28 -14.62
N ALA A 315 -28.75 -13.98 -15.13
CA ALA A 315 -27.81 -14.98 -15.59
C ALA A 315 -26.94 -15.43 -14.40
N ASP A 316 -27.27 -16.58 -13.81
CA ASP A 316 -26.62 -17.05 -12.56
C ASP A 316 -25.21 -17.62 -12.77
N ALA A 317 -24.75 -17.86 -14.02
CA ALA A 317 -23.50 -18.56 -14.28
C ALA A 317 -22.60 -17.99 -15.40
N LEU A 318 -23.10 -17.08 -16.24
CA LEU A 318 -22.32 -16.47 -17.32
C LEU A 318 -22.22 -14.96 -17.11
N VAL A 319 -20.99 -14.46 -17.14
CA VAL A 319 -20.70 -13.02 -17.15
C VAL A 319 -21.11 -12.50 -18.52
N GLU A 320 -22.24 -11.79 -18.61
CA GLU A 320 -22.71 -11.20 -19.85
C GLU A 320 -21.76 -10.05 -20.24
N PRO A 321 -21.30 -9.99 -21.49
CA PRO A 321 -20.47 -8.88 -21.94
C PRO A 321 -21.23 -7.57 -21.77
N TYR A 322 -20.62 -6.62 -21.06
CA TYR A 322 -21.19 -5.29 -20.95
C TYR A 322 -21.11 -4.60 -22.31
N GLN A 323 -22.25 -4.22 -22.87
CA GLN A 323 -22.34 -3.45 -24.11
C GLN A 323 -22.94 -2.08 -23.82
N PRO A 324 -22.14 -1.01 -23.87
CA PRO A 324 -22.62 0.35 -23.74
C PRO A 324 -23.65 0.65 -24.84
N THR A 325 -24.80 1.21 -24.45
CA THR A 325 -25.83 1.69 -25.39
C THR A 325 -25.47 3.05 -26.00
N LYS A 326 -24.55 3.78 -25.37
CA LYS A 326 -24.06 5.09 -25.80
C LYS A 326 -22.65 4.98 -26.36
N SER A 327 -22.34 5.84 -27.32
CA SER A 327 -20.98 6.01 -27.86
C SER A 327 -20.09 6.94 -27.02
N SER A 328 -20.68 7.64 -26.04
CA SER A 328 -19.96 8.47 -25.08
C SER A 328 -20.12 7.90 -23.68
N LEU A 329 -19.02 7.83 -22.93
CA LEU A 329 -18.97 7.35 -21.56
C LEU A 329 -18.34 8.42 -20.64
N VAL A 330 -19.05 8.83 -19.60
CA VAL A 330 -18.58 9.81 -18.61
C VAL A 330 -18.44 9.13 -17.25
N LEU A 331 -17.21 9.13 -16.72
CA LEU A 331 -16.86 8.55 -15.43
C LEU A 331 -16.52 9.66 -14.43
N HIS A 332 -17.18 9.63 -13.27
CA HIS A 332 -16.76 10.45 -12.12
C HIS A 332 -16.04 9.57 -11.10
N LEU A 333 -14.75 9.80 -10.91
CA LEU A 333 -13.94 9.12 -9.89
C LEU A 333 -13.88 10.00 -8.66
N VAL A 334 -14.54 9.58 -7.59
CA VAL A 334 -14.65 10.33 -6.34
C VAL A 334 -13.60 9.85 -5.34
N GLY A 335 -13.11 10.76 -4.50
CA GLY A 335 -12.00 10.46 -3.59
C GLY A 335 -10.66 10.34 -4.30
N ALA A 336 -10.55 10.82 -5.54
CA ALA A 336 -9.37 10.65 -6.36
C ALA A 336 -8.14 11.32 -5.74
N ASN A 337 -7.00 10.63 -5.79
CA ASN A 337 -5.71 11.17 -5.37
C ASN A 337 -4.64 11.08 -6.48
N ALA A 338 -3.58 11.87 -6.31
CA ALA A 338 -2.50 11.99 -7.28
C ALA A 338 -1.67 10.69 -7.47
N HIS A 339 -1.61 9.84 -6.43
CA HIS A 339 -0.71 8.69 -6.36
C HIS A 339 -1.37 7.36 -6.74
N SER A 340 -2.69 7.30 -6.87
CA SER A 340 -3.45 6.13 -7.31
C SER A 340 -4.26 6.43 -8.57
N GLU A 341 -5.44 7.05 -8.47
CA GLU A 341 -6.38 7.17 -9.61
C GLU A 341 -5.78 8.03 -10.73
N ALA A 342 -5.12 9.14 -10.37
CA ALA A 342 -4.49 10.02 -11.36
C ALA A 342 -3.14 9.49 -11.88
N LEU A 343 -2.44 8.64 -11.13
CA LEU A 343 -1.14 8.12 -11.53
C LEU A 343 -1.28 7.25 -12.78
N HIS A 344 -0.53 7.57 -13.83
CA HIS A 344 -0.62 6.91 -15.13
C HIS A 344 -2.05 6.96 -15.71
N SER A 345 -2.70 8.12 -15.66
CA SER A 345 -4.10 8.32 -16.07
C SER A 345 -4.45 7.88 -17.49
N VAL A 346 -3.46 7.80 -18.38
CA VAL A 346 -3.57 7.12 -19.69
C VAL A 346 -4.07 5.68 -19.60
N LYS A 347 -3.97 5.01 -18.44
CA LYS A 347 -4.53 3.68 -18.16
C LYS A 347 -6.03 3.56 -18.47
N TYR A 348 -6.81 4.64 -18.36
CA TYR A 348 -8.24 4.61 -18.65
C TYR A 348 -8.55 4.49 -20.14
N GLU A 349 -7.57 4.76 -21.04
CA GLU A 349 -7.70 4.48 -22.48
C GLU A 349 -8.03 3.01 -22.75
N GLU A 350 -7.64 2.12 -21.83
CA GLU A 350 -7.95 0.70 -21.91
C GLU A 350 -9.46 0.40 -21.98
N LEU A 351 -10.31 1.27 -21.42
CA LEU A 351 -11.76 1.17 -21.58
C LEU A 351 -12.19 1.34 -23.04
N LEU A 352 -11.54 2.23 -23.79
CA LEU A 352 -11.79 2.40 -25.22
C LEU A 352 -11.32 1.19 -26.02
N HIS A 353 -10.21 0.56 -25.63
CA HIS A 353 -9.74 -0.68 -26.27
C HIS A 353 -10.75 -1.82 -26.11
N LEU A 354 -11.38 -1.91 -24.94
CA LEU A 354 -12.27 -3.01 -24.57
C LEU A 354 -13.74 -2.79 -24.90
N LEU A 355 -14.18 -1.53 -25.02
CA LEU A 355 -15.56 -1.18 -25.34
C LEU A 355 -15.64 -0.62 -26.77
N PRO A 356 -15.83 -1.47 -27.80
CA PRO A 356 -15.72 -1.06 -29.20
C PRO A 356 -16.75 0.02 -29.61
N THR A 357 -17.90 0.07 -28.93
CA THR A 357 -18.97 1.05 -29.19
C THR A 357 -18.66 2.44 -28.64
N VAL A 358 -17.74 2.57 -27.67
CA VAL A 358 -17.38 3.86 -27.07
C VAL A 358 -16.34 4.55 -27.93
N THR A 359 -16.69 5.72 -28.46
CA THR A 359 -15.81 6.58 -29.23
C THR A 359 -15.34 7.81 -28.45
N SER A 360 -16.04 8.16 -27.37
CA SER A 360 -15.69 9.28 -26.50
C SER A 360 -15.69 8.85 -25.04
N LEU A 361 -14.55 8.97 -24.36
CA LEU A 361 -14.40 8.72 -22.94
C LEU A 361 -14.05 10.03 -22.23
N THR A 362 -14.80 10.37 -21.18
CA THR A 362 -14.46 11.48 -20.28
C THR A 362 -14.29 10.93 -18.87
N VAL A 363 -13.14 11.19 -18.27
CA VAL A 363 -12.81 10.78 -16.90
C VAL A 363 -12.60 12.04 -16.06
N VAL A 364 -13.43 12.22 -15.03
CA VAL A 364 -13.37 13.35 -14.11
C VAL A 364 -12.89 12.84 -12.76
N LEU A 365 -11.67 13.22 -12.37
CA LEU A 365 -11.04 12.87 -11.10
C LEU A 365 -11.36 13.96 -10.06
N ILE A 366 -12.11 13.60 -9.03
CA ILE A 366 -12.68 14.54 -8.06
C ILE A 366 -12.26 14.15 -6.65
N GLY A 367 -11.60 15.05 -5.93
CA GLY A 367 -11.23 14.81 -4.54
C GLY A 367 -10.40 15.92 -3.93
N PRO A 368 -10.39 16.07 -2.59
CA PRO A 368 -9.61 17.11 -1.90
C PRO A 368 -8.10 16.95 -2.12
N HIS A 369 -7.65 15.74 -2.44
CA HIS A 369 -6.25 15.40 -2.74
C HIS A 369 -6.01 15.17 -4.23
N ALA A 370 -6.95 15.57 -5.09
CA ALA A 370 -6.75 15.51 -6.53
C ALA A 370 -5.55 16.38 -6.93
N PRO A 371 -4.77 15.96 -7.94
CA PRO A 371 -3.61 16.71 -8.36
C PRO A 371 -3.94 18.09 -8.94
N THR A 372 -2.97 19.01 -8.88
CA THR A 372 -3.02 20.36 -9.47
C THR A 372 -1.90 20.55 -10.50
N TRP A 373 -1.52 19.47 -11.20
CA TRP A 373 -0.33 19.46 -12.06
C TRP A 373 -0.43 20.40 -13.27
N THR A 374 -1.62 20.89 -13.62
CA THR A 374 -1.86 21.71 -14.80
C THR A 374 -2.58 23.00 -14.42
N ASP A 375 -2.14 24.13 -15.00
CA ASP A 375 -2.84 25.43 -14.91
C ASP A 375 -4.21 25.41 -15.63
N SER A 376 -4.45 24.38 -16.46
CA SER A 376 -5.77 24.08 -17.04
C SER A 376 -6.39 22.86 -16.37
N ASP A 377 -7.62 23.03 -15.92
CA ASP A 377 -8.50 22.03 -15.34
C ASP A 377 -8.86 20.86 -16.29
N ASP A 378 -8.56 21.03 -17.57
CA ASP A 378 -8.81 20.10 -18.67
C ASP A 378 -7.49 19.74 -19.36
N THR A 379 -7.25 18.44 -19.56
CA THR A 379 -6.12 17.94 -20.35
C THR A 379 -6.63 16.94 -21.38
N GLU A 380 -6.32 17.17 -22.67
CA GLU A 380 -6.43 16.12 -23.67
C GLU A 380 -5.24 15.17 -23.47
N CYS A 381 -5.53 13.88 -23.28
CA CYS A 381 -4.49 12.87 -23.11
C CYS A 381 -3.90 12.49 -24.47
N ASP A 382 -2.59 12.24 -24.51
CA ASP A 382 -1.94 11.65 -25.66
C ASP A 382 -2.43 10.22 -25.86
N MET A 383 -3.29 10.05 -26.86
CA MET A 383 -3.91 8.77 -27.22
C MET A 383 -2.94 7.86 -27.96
N CYS A 384 -3.18 6.55 -27.93
CA CYS A 384 -2.45 5.58 -28.75
C CYS A 384 -2.82 5.70 -30.24
N ASP A 385 -1.91 5.28 -31.12
CA ASP A 385 -2.10 5.35 -32.58
C ASP A 385 -3.34 4.56 -33.04
N SER A 386 -3.65 3.46 -32.35
CA SER A 386 -4.83 2.64 -32.61
C SER A 386 -6.13 3.41 -32.32
N CYS A 387 -6.19 4.13 -31.20
CA CYS A 387 -7.36 4.95 -30.87
C CYS A 387 -7.47 6.20 -31.75
N LEU A 388 -6.35 6.86 -32.04
CA LEU A 388 -6.29 8.01 -32.95
C LEU A 388 -6.79 7.64 -34.36
N SER A 389 -6.30 6.52 -34.91
CA SER A 389 -6.71 6.06 -36.25
C SER A 389 -8.20 5.68 -36.32
N ARG A 390 -8.80 5.33 -35.18
CA ARG A 390 -10.24 5.03 -35.05
C ARG A 390 -11.09 6.25 -34.70
N SER A 391 -10.50 7.46 -34.72
CA SER A 391 -11.18 8.73 -34.37
C SER A 391 -11.86 8.67 -32.98
N ARG A 392 -11.15 8.10 -32.00
CA ARG A 392 -11.61 8.04 -30.61
C ARG A 392 -11.05 9.22 -29.82
N HIS A 393 -11.80 9.66 -28.82
CA HIS A 393 -11.46 10.79 -27.98
C HIS A 393 -11.41 10.37 -26.51
N PHE A 394 -10.36 10.79 -25.81
CA PHE A 394 -10.23 10.63 -24.36
C PHE A 394 -9.94 11.99 -23.74
N ARG A 395 -10.80 12.38 -22.79
CA ARG A 395 -10.69 13.63 -22.06
C ARG A 395 -10.51 13.33 -20.59
N LEU A 396 -9.50 13.95 -19.99
CA LEU A 396 -9.22 13.83 -18.57
C LEU A 396 -9.36 15.19 -17.89
N ARG A 397 -10.07 15.20 -16.77
CA ARG A 397 -10.39 16.42 -16.03
C ARG A 397 -10.17 16.22 -14.54
N TYR A 398 -9.74 17.27 -13.86
CA TYR A 398 -9.34 17.21 -12.45
C TYR A 398 -10.06 18.25 -11.63
N ARG A 399 -10.60 17.88 -10.46
CA ARG A 399 -11.23 18.82 -9.54
C ARG A 399 -10.78 18.59 -8.10
N ARG A 400 -10.01 19.55 -7.58
CA ARG A 400 -9.55 19.54 -6.18
C ARG A 400 -10.64 20.08 -5.26
N MET A 401 -11.68 19.28 -5.02
CA MET A 401 -12.76 19.58 -4.09
C MET A 401 -13.54 18.32 -3.68
N GLU A 402 -14.42 18.47 -2.70
CA GLU A 402 -15.40 17.44 -2.32
C GLU A 402 -16.47 17.29 -3.40
N TYR A 403 -17.02 16.08 -3.59
CA TYR A 403 -17.93 15.79 -4.69
C TYR A 403 -19.25 16.57 -4.62
N ASN A 404 -19.80 16.79 -3.42
CA ASN A 404 -20.99 17.63 -3.24
C ASN A 404 -20.76 19.06 -3.75
N LYS A 405 -19.61 19.66 -3.41
CA LYS A 405 -19.26 21.02 -3.84
C LYS A 405 -19.09 21.10 -5.35
N PHE A 406 -18.48 20.08 -5.96
CA PHE A 406 -18.37 19.98 -7.41
C PHE A 406 -19.75 19.98 -8.09
N ILE A 407 -20.68 19.16 -7.59
CA ILE A 407 -22.05 19.10 -8.14
C ILE A 407 -22.82 20.40 -7.92
N GLU A 408 -22.63 21.07 -6.78
CA GLU A 408 -23.31 22.33 -6.42
C GLU A 408 -22.79 23.55 -7.19
N SER A 409 -21.48 23.61 -7.46
CA SER A 409 -20.83 24.81 -8.03
C SER A 409 -20.66 24.76 -9.54
N GLU A 410 -20.23 23.62 -10.08
CA GLU A 410 -19.92 23.44 -11.50
C GLU A 410 -20.98 22.53 -12.17
N GLY A 411 -21.46 21.56 -11.40
CA GLY A 411 -22.53 20.67 -11.80
C GLY A 411 -22.20 19.81 -13.02
N THR A 412 -23.24 19.18 -13.56
CA THR A 412 -23.13 18.32 -14.76
C THR A 412 -23.17 19.11 -16.06
N VAL A 413 -23.29 20.44 -16.00
CA VAL A 413 -23.47 21.30 -17.19
C VAL A 413 -22.16 21.39 -17.97
N GLU A 414 -21.04 21.54 -17.28
CA GLU A 414 -19.72 21.67 -17.90
C GLU A 414 -19.00 20.32 -18.07
N PHE A 415 -19.23 19.35 -17.15
CA PHE A 415 -18.52 18.06 -17.10
C PHE A 415 -19.31 16.87 -17.61
N GLY A 416 -20.58 17.08 -17.97
CA GLY A 416 -21.52 16.03 -18.32
C GLY A 416 -22.13 15.35 -17.09
N LYS A 417 -23.28 14.72 -17.30
CA LYS A 417 -23.86 13.82 -16.29
C LYS A 417 -23.04 12.52 -16.29
N PRO A 418 -22.61 12.01 -15.12
CA PRO A 418 -21.88 10.74 -15.08
C PRO A 418 -22.79 9.61 -15.54
N ASP A 419 -22.22 8.71 -16.34
CA ASP A 419 -22.80 7.40 -16.61
C ASP A 419 -22.47 6.43 -15.47
N ILE A 420 -21.33 6.62 -14.80
CA ILE A 420 -20.85 5.78 -13.69
C ILE A 420 -20.12 6.67 -12.67
N ILE A 421 -20.33 6.40 -11.39
CA ILE A 421 -19.53 6.96 -10.30
C ILE A 421 -18.67 5.84 -9.72
N VAL A 422 -17.38 6.11 -9.49
CA VAL A 422 -16.43 5.12 -8.96
C VAL A 422 -15.70 5.69 -7.74
N ALA A 423 -15.70 4.95 -6.64
CA ALA A 423 -14.98 5.27 -5.41
C ALA A 423 -14.00 4.14 -5.10
N TYR A 424 -12.72 4.33 -5.43
CA TYR A 424 -11.70 3.30 -5.18
C TYR A 424 -11.20 3.36 -3.74
N ASN A 425 -11.08 2.20 -3.10
CA ASN A 425 -10.60 2.00 -1.72
C ASN A 425 -11.12 3.09 -0.78
N CYS A 426 -12.44 3.27 -0.81
CA CYS A 426 -13.10 4.52 -0.45
C CYS A 426 -13.16 4.81 1.05
N GLY A 427 -13.19 3.76 1.88
CA GLY A 427 -13.24 3.90 3.35
C GLY A 427 -14.40 4.76 3.84
N PHE A 428 -15.60 4.62 3.25
CA PHE A 428 -16.77 5.41 3.60
C PHE A 428 -17.07 5.36 5.12
N HIS A 429 -16.86 4.20 5.73
CA HIS A 429 -17.13 3.98 7.15
C HIS A 429 -16.15 4.65 8.12
N GLU A 430 -14.93 5.03 7.71
CA GLU A 430 -13.82 5.42 8.61
C GLU A 430 -14.14 6.61 9.53
N TYR A 431 -14.94 7.55 9.03
CA TYR A 431 -15.28 8.78 9.72
C TYR A 431 -16.72 8.83 10.20
N THR A 432 -17.45 7.71 10.16
CA THR A 432 -18.86 7.64 10.57
C THR A 432 -19.10 8.31 11.93
N GLY A 433 -20.01 9.29 11.95
CA GLY A 433 -20.40 10.02 13.16
C GLY A 433 -19.42 11.11 13.62
N LYS A 434 -18.39 11.42 12.82
CA LYS A 434 -17.42 12.51 13.08
C LYS A 434 -17.71 13.72 12.18
N GLU A 435 -17.26 14.91 12.55
CA GLU A 435 -17.47 16.15 11.76
C GLU A 435 -16.71 16.12 10.43
N GLU A 436 -15.59 15.39 10.40
CA GLU A 436 -14.72 15.18 9.24
C GLU A 436 -15.32 14.25 8.18
N ASP A 437 -16.50 13.66 8.43
CA ASP A 437 -17.20 12.80 7.48
C ASP A 437 -17.71 13.57 6.26
N SER A 438 -16.82 13.77 5.30
CA SER A 438 -17.13 14.38 4.00
C SER A 438 -18.01 13.47 3.13
N TRP A 439 -17.98 12.16 3.37
CA TRP A 439 -18.77 11.19 2.61
C TRP A 439 -20.26 11.31 2.91
N ASN A 440 -20.63 11.57 4.16
CA ASN A 440 -22.02 11.82 4.56
C ASN A 440 -22.63 12.97 3.73
N ARG A 441 -21.86 14.04 3.51
CA ARG A 441 -22.29 15.19 2.67
C ARG A 441 -22.37 14.85 1.18
N ALA A 442 -21.49 13.97 0.69
CA ALA A 442 -21.41 13.59 -0.73
C ALA A 442 -22.40 12.49 -1.12
N MET A 443 -22.80 11.62 -0.19
CA MET A 443 -23.57 10.40 -0.46
C MET A 443 -24.90 10.66 -1.19
N PRO A 444 -25.70 11.70 -0.84
CA PRO A 444 -26.93 12.03 -1.57
C PRO A 444 -26.72 12.36 -3.06
N TYR A 445 -25.52 12.82 -3.43
CA TYR A 445 -25.16 13.14 -4.81
C TYR A 445 -24.61 11.94 -5.60
N MET A 446 -24.21 10.88 -4.89
CA MET A 446 -23.66 9.65 -5.47
C MET A 446 -24.74 8.57 -5.67
N LEU A 447 -25.67 8.46 -4.73
CA LEU A 447 -26.75 7.47 -4.78
C LEU A 447 -27.88 7.91 -5.71
N LYS A 448 -27.70 7.59 -7.00
CA LYS A 448 -28.68 7.88 -8.06
C LYS A 448 -29.26 6.59 -8.62
N LYS A 449 -30.50 6.65 -9.09
CA LYS A 449 -31.24 5.51 -9.64
C LYS A 449 -30.66 4.96 -10.93
N ASP A 450 -30.29 5.87 -11.84
CA ASP A 450 -29.81 5.50 -13.19
C ASP A 450 -28.28 5.62 -13.33
N VAL A 451 -27.54 5.79 -12.23
CA VAL A 451 -26.07 5.91 -12.24
C VAL A 451 -25.50 4.96 -11.19
N PRO A 452 -24.87 3.84 -11.59
CA PRO A 452 -24.26 2.92 -10.64
C PRO A 452 -23.08 3.58 -9.92
N LEU A 453 -23.01 3.34 -8.61
CA LEU A 453 -21.85 3.62 -7.77
C LEU A 453 -21.04 2.34 -7.61
N ILE A 454 -19.85 2.29 -8.20
CA ILE A 454 -18.90 1.20 -8.00
C ILE A 454 -17.98 1.60 -6.85
N ALA A 455 -17.93 0.80 -5.79
CA ALA A 455 -17.00 1.03 -4.67
C ALA A 455 -16.04 -0.16 -4.52
N THR A 456 -14.80 0.14 -4.15
CA THR A 456 -13.80 -0.89 -3.81
C THR A 456 -13.22 -0.67 -2.41
N SER A 457 -12.66 -1.73 -1.83
CA SER A 457 -12.03 -1.72 -0.51
C SER A 457 -10.76 -2.60 -0.49
N TYR A 458 -9.86 -2.36 0.46
CA TYR A 458 -8.62 -3.13 0.60
C TYR A 458 -8.86 -4.49 1.25
N THR A 459 -9.77 -4.55 2.21
CA THR A 459 -10.09 -5.75 2.99
C THR A 459 -11.56 -6.14 2.91
N LYS A 460 -11.88 -7.35 3.39
CA LYS A 460 -13.26 -7.83 3.39
C LYS A 460 -14.08 -7.05 4.42
N SER A 461 -13.54 -6.85 5.61
CA SER A 461 -14.23 -6.13 6.69
C SER A 461 -14.53 -4.68 6.33
N GLU A 462 -13.60 -3.98 5.66
CA GLU A 462 -13.87 -2.65 5.12
C GLU A 462 -15.04 -2.67 4.14
N SER A 463 -15.07 -3.63 3.21
CA SER A 463 -16.15 -3.72 2.22
C SER A 463 -17.53 -3.96 2.84
N VAL A 464 -17.58 -4.68 3.97
CA VAL A 464 -18.82 -4.90 4.73
C VAL A 464 -19.24 -3.60 5.43
N ALA A 465 -18.30 -2.93 6.10
CA ALA A 465 -18.59 -1.67 6.79
C ALA A 465 -18.99 -0.55 5.82
N ASP A 466 -18.35 -0.46 4.65
CA ASP A 466 -18.70 0.48 3.57
C ASP A 466 -20.10 0.18 3.02
N THR A 467 -20.46 -1.10 2.86
CA THR A 467 -21.80 -1.52 2.44
C THR A 467 -22.86 -1.09 3.44
N GLU A 468 -22.63 -1.32 4.73
CA GLU A 468 -23.54 -0.91 5.81
C GLU A 468 -23.71 0.61 5.84
N TYR A 469 -22.60 1.35 5.67
CA TYR A 469 -22.63 2.81 5.58
C TYR A 469 -23.51 3.29 4.43
N ILE A 470 -23.33 2.74 3.22
CA ILE A 470 -24.13 3.12 2.05
C ILE A 470 -25.62 2.79 2.26
N GLN A 471 -25.92 1.62 2.81
CA GLN A 471 -27.29 1.21 3.12
C GLN A 471 -27.96 2.15 4.13
N ALA A 472 -27.22 2.60 5.15
CA ALA A 472 -27.71 3.59 6.12
C ALA A 472 -28.06 4.94 5.47
N HIS A 473 -27.46 5.27 4.32
CA HIS A 473 -27.75 6.47 3.52
C HIS A 473 -28.81 6.23 2.43
N GLY A 474 -29.51 5.08 2.44
CA GLY A 474 -30.56 4.75 1.48
C GLY A 474 -30.06 4.16 0.17
N GLY A 475 -28.81 3.67 0.13
CA GLY A 475 -28.28 2.97 -1.03
C GLY A 475 -28.71 1.51 -1.08
N HIS A 476 -28.95 1.01 -2.29
CA HIS A 476 -29.32 -0.37 -2.57
C HIS A 476 -28.13 -1.13 -3.14
N VAL A 477 -27.91 -2.34 -2.64
CA VAL A 477 -26.86 -3.23 -3.15
C VAL A 477 -27.34 -3.85 -4.47
N SER A 478 -26.73 -3.43 -5.58
CA SER A 478 -27.00 -3.98 -6.92
C SER A 478 -26.13 -5.21 -7.19
N VAL A 479 -24.88 -5.18 -6.75
CA VAL A 479 -23.95 -6.33 -6.73
C VAL A 479 -23.32 -6.38 -5.35
N ALA A 480 -23.49 -7.50 -4.66
CA ALA A 480 -22.92 -7.72 -3.33
C ALA A 480 -21.39 -7.66 -3.38
N SER A 481 -20.75 -7.33 -2.24
CA SER A 481 -19.29 -7.32 -2.16
C SER A 481 -18.71 -8.71 -2.44
N GLU A 482 -17.79 -8.77 -3.40
CA GLU A 482 -17.04 -9.97 -3.77
C GLU A 482 -15.57 -9.63 -4.04
N LYS A 483 -14.73 -10.67 -4.01
CA LYS A 483 -13.31 -10.52 -4.31
C LYS A 483 -13.15 -10.16 -5.79
N ASN A 484 -12.48 -9.05 -6.04
CA ASN A 484 -12.19 -8.57 -7.38
C ASN A 484 -11.15 -9.49 -8.05
N PRO A 485 -11.41 -10.12 -9.20
CA PRO A 485 -10.41 -10.92 -9.91
C PRO A 485 -9.34 -10.06 -10.63
N PHE A 486 -9.55 -8.74 -10.67
CA PHE A 486 -8.64 -7.74 -11.26
C PHE A 486 -8.03 -6.80 -10.22
N PHE A 487 -7.95 -7.24 -8.95
CA PHE A 487 -7.26 -6.49 -7.90
C PHE A 487 -5.78 -6.26 -8.25
N GLY A 488 -5.20 -5.18 -7.70
CA GLY A 488 -3.78 -4.92 -7.85
C GLY A 488 -2.97 -5.96 -7.05
N ARG A 489 -2.14 -6.75 -7.73
CA ARG A 489 -1.43 -7.92 -7.16
C ARG A 489 -0.15 -7.61 -6.38
N GLN A 490 0.21 -6.34 -6.22
CA GLN A 490 1.34 -5.93 -5.40
C GLN A 490 0.92 -6.06 -3.93
N PRO A 491 1.63 -6.85 -3.12
CA PRO A 491 1.35 -6.95 -1.70
C PRO A 491 1.81 -5.67 -1.00
N PHE A 492 0.93 -5.05 -0.22
CA PHE A 492 1.28 -3.96 0.70
C PHE A 492 1.12 -4.46 2.11
N ARG A 493 2.14 -4.30 2.96
CA ARG A 493 2.04 -4.81 4.34
C ARG A 493 0.99 -4.05 5.12
N ASP A 494 0.10 -4.80 5.77
CA ASP A 494 -0.84 -4.25 6.71
C ASP A 494 -0.20 -4.16 8.09
N TRP A 495 -0.06 -2.93 8.58
CA TRP A 495 0.49 -2.71 9.90
C TRP A 495 -0.52 -3.02 11.00
N LYS A 496 -1.83 -3.01 10.73
CA LYS A 496 -2.89 -3.31 11.70
C LYS A 496 -3.17 -4.81 11.83
N ARG A 497 -2.88 -5.57 10.76
CA ARG A 497 -3.27 -6.98 10.59
C ARG A 497 -4.78 -7.17 10.68
N ASP A 498 -5.52 -6.28 10.02
CA ASP A 498 -6.96 -6.41 9.91
C ASP A 498 -7.28 -7.73 9.18
N ASP A 499 -8.38 -8.39 9.56
CA ASP A 499 -8.80 -9.69 9.00
C ASP A 499 -7.78 -10.85 9.12
N ASP A 500 -6.83 -10.79 10.07
CA ASP A 500 -5.74 -11.79 10.18
C ASP A 500 -4.87 -11.83 8.91
N CYS A 501 -4.71 -10.66 8.27
CA CYS A 501 -3.94 -10.48 7.05
C CYS A 501 -2.63 -9.73 7.30
N ASP A 502 -1.50 -10.27 6.83
CA ASP A 502 -0.23 -9.54 6.84
C ASP A 502 -0.13 -8.49 5.71
N PHE A 503 -1.00 -8.62 4.70
CA PHE A 503 -0.98 -7.81 3.50
C PHE A 503 -2.38 -7.40 3.07
N TYR A 504 -2.49 -6.19 2.53
CA TYR A 504 -3.66 -5.71 1.82
C TYR A 504 -3.32 -5.45 0.35
N TYR A 505 -4.36 -5.32 -0.46
CA TYR A 505 -4.24 -5.15 -1.91
C TYR A 505 -5.20 -4.07 -2.40
N TYR A 506 -4.78 -3.31 -3.40
CA TYR A 506 -5.63 -2.27 -3.99
C TYR A 506 -6.79 -2.90 -4.76
N ASN A 507 -8.00 -2.37 -4.53
CA ASN A 507 -9.24 -2.81 -5.15
C ASN A 507 -9.50 -4.30 -4.95
N ASN A 508 -9.21 -4.84 -3.76
CA ASN A 508 -9.30 -6.27 -3.48
C ASN A 508 -10.75 -6.76 -3.44
N TYR A 509 -11.66 -5.94 -2.92
CA TYR A 509 -13.09 -6.18 -2.89
C TYR A 509 -13.82 -5.09 -3.67
N VAL A 510 -14.96 -5.44 -4.25
CA VAL A 510 -15.74 -4.56 -5.11
C VAL A 510 -17.22 -4.86 -4.94
N ALA A 511 -18.02 -3.80 -4.88
CA ALA A 511 -19.47 -3.84 -4.78
C ALA A 511 -20.07 -2.74 -5.68
N VAL A 512 -21.32 -2.95 -6.09
CA VAL A 512 -22.05 -1.98 -6.93
C VAL A 512 -23.35 -1.60 -6.25
N PHE A 513 -23.61 -0.30 -6.19
CA PHE A 513 -24.75 0.28 -5.51
C PHE A 513 -25.57 1.16 -6.46
N SER A 514 -26.83 1.35 -6.12
CA SER A 514 -27.74 2.29 -6.75
C SER A 514 -28.49 3.07 -5.68
N GLY A 515 -29.01 4.25 -6.02
CA GLY A 515 -29.88 5.02 -5.14
C GLY A 515 -31.33 5.05 -5.63
N ASP A 516 -32.17 5.75 -4.89
CA ASP A 516 -33.57 5.97 -5.27
C ASP A 516 -33.79 7.24 -6.11
N ASN A 517 -32.81 8.17 -6.12
CA ASN A 517 -32.93 9.53 -6.67
C ASN A 517 -32.64 9.67 -8.17
#